data_AF-F6VKB1-F1
#
_entry.id   AF-F6VKB1-F1
#
_cell.length_a   1.000
_cell.length_b   1.000
_cell.length_c   1.000
_cell.angle_alpha   90.00
_cell.angle_beta   90.00
_cell.angle_gamma   90.00
#
_symmetry.space_group_name_H-M   'P 1'
#
loop_
_entity.id
_entity.type
_entity.pdbx_description
1 polymer ?
#
loop_
_entity_poly.entity_id
_entity_poly.type
_entity_poly.pdbx_seq_one_letter_code
_entity_poly.pdbx_strand_id
1 'polypeptide(L)'
;MEGVKEKKKKVSAVPENLQKKKRNFTELKIKRLRNKFAQKMLQKTRRKRICEKANRQMYRTEIQLARGVRKAGNFYVPAEPTLVFVIRIRGINGVSPKVRKVLQLLRFRQIFNGTFVKLNKASVNMLRIVEPHIAWGYPNLKSVNELIYK
;
A
#
# COMPACT_ATOMS: atom_id res chain seq x y z
N MET A 1 4.22 -14.81 -76.34
CA MET A 1 5.14 -15.18 -75.24
C MET A 1 4.33 -15.20 -73.96
N GLU A 2 4.04 -16.39 -73.45
CA GLU A 2 3.30 -16.62 -72.20
C GLU A 2 4.16 -16.26 -70.99
N GLY A 3 3.63 -15.39 -70.11
CA GLY A 3 4.24 -15.01 -68.84
C GLY A 3 3.49 -15.60 -67.65
N VAL A 4 4.01 -16.73 -67.18
CA VAL A 4 3.80 -17.45 -65.90
C VAL A 4 2.88 -16.79 -64.86
N LYS A 5 1.70 -17.39 -64.63
CA LYS A 5 0.85 -17.15 -63.44
C LYS A 5 1.55 -17.69 -62.19
N GLU A 6 1.97 -16.80 -61.28
CA GLU A 6 2.45 -17.18 -59.95
C GLU A 6 1.41 -18.00 -59.19
N LYS A 7 1.68 -19.30 -59.01
CA LYS A 7 0.90 -20.19 -58.14
C LYS A 7 1.12 -19.76 -56.69
N LYS A 8 0.18 -18.99 -56.11
CA LYS A 8 0.10 -18.78 -54.65
C LYS A 8 0.15 -20.13 -53.93
N LYS A 9 1.26 -20.40 -53.22
CA LYS A 9 1.42 -21.58 -52.36
C LYS A 9 0.27 -21.63 -51.35
N LYS A 10 -0.62 -22.62 -51.47
CA LYS A 10 -1.65 -22.91 -50.45
C LYS A 10 -0.92 -23.32 -49.17
N VAL A 11 -0.94 -22.45 -48.16
CA VAL A 11 -0.45 -22.78 -46.82
C VAL A 11 -1.22 -24.00 -46.33
N SER A 12 -0.52 -25.03 -45.86
CA SER A 12 -1.13 -26.27 -45.38
C SER A 12 -2.19 -25.97 -44.32
N ALA A 13 -3.42 -26.47 -44.52
CA ALA A 13 -4.50 -26.30 -43.55
C ALA A 13 -4.05 -26.82 -42.18
N VAL A 14 -4.14 -25.97 -41.16
CA VAL A 14 -3.76 -26.34 -39.80
C VAL A 14 -4.59 -27.56 -39.37
N PRO A 15 -3.97 -28.66 -38.90
CA PRO A 15 -4.66 -29.84 -38.44
C PRO A 15 -5.80 -29.50 -37.46
N GLU A 16 -6.97 -30.11 -37.67
CA GLU A 16 -8.18 -29.82 -36.89
C GLU A 16 -7.94 -29.98 -35.37
N ASN A 17 -7.15 -30.99 -34.98
CA ASN A 17 -6.75 -31.23 -33.59
C ASN A 17 -5.98 -30.06 -32.97
N LEU A 18 -5.10 -29.39 -33.73
CA LEU A 18 -4.38 -28.21 -33.26
C LEU A 18 -5.29 -26.99 -33.15
N GLN A 19 -6.28 -26.85 -34.05
CA GLN A 19 -7.27 -25.78 -33.97
C GLN A 19 -8.17 -25.95 -32.74
N LYS A 20 -8.68 -27.17 -32.49
CA LYS A 20 -9.45 -27.53 -31.29
C LYS A 20 -8.65 -27.27 -30.00
N LYS A 21 -7.37 -27.66 -29.96
CA LYS A 21 -6.47 -27.40 -28.84
C LYS A 21 -6.31 -25.89 -28.57
N LYS A 22 -6.11 -25.07 -29.60
CA LYS A 22 -6.02 -23.60 -29.47
C LYS A 22 -7.31 -22.99 -28.93
N ARG A 23 -8.48 -23.40 -29.45
CA ARG A 23 -9.80 -22.95 -28.96
C ARG A 23 -9.99 -23.27 -27.48
N ASN A 24 -9.72 -24.51 -27.07
CA ASN A 24 -9.82 -24.93 -25.67
C ASN A 24 -8.89 -24.13 -24.75
N PHE A 25 -7.64 -23.87 -25.16
CA PHE A 25 -6.73 -23.03 -24.37
C PHE A 25 -7.21 -21.58 -24.25
N THR A 26 -7.74 -21.00 -25.32
CA THR A 26 -8.30 -19.65 -25.29
C THR A 26 -9.52 -19.57 -24.35
N GLU A 27 -10.42 -20.54 -24.42
CA GLU A 27 -11.59 -20.61 -23.54
C GLU A 27 -11.20 -20.78 -22.07
N LEU A 28 -10.25 -21.67 -21.78
CA LEU A 28 -9.71 -21.84 -20.42
C LEU A 28 -9.05 -20.56 -19.91
N LYS A 29 -8.31 -19.85 -20.76
CA LYS A 29 -7.67 -18.57 -20.39
C LYS A 29 -8.73 -17.49 -20.11
N ILE A 30 -9.75 -17.37 -20.95
CA ILE A 30 -10.87 -16.45 -20.75
C ILE A 30 -11.61 -16.77 -19.44
N LYS A 31 -11.93 -18.04 -19.19
CA LYS A 31 -12.59 -18.50 -17.96
C LYS A 31 -11.75 -18.19 -16.71
N ARG A 32 -10.43 -18.43 -16.75
CA ARG A 32 -9.51 -18.08 -15.67
C ARG A 32 -9.47 -16.58 -15.40
N LEU A 33 -9.41 -15.75 -16.46
CA LEU A 33 -9.42 -14.29 -16.32
C LEU A 33 -10.73 -13.78 -15.73
N ARG A 34 -11.88 -14.29 -16.19
CA ARG A 34 -13.21 -13.98 -15.64
C ARG A 34 -13.30 -14.34 -14.16
N ASN A 35 -12.87 -15.55 -13.79
CA ASN A 35 -12.88 -16.00 -12.39
C ASN A 35 -11.93 -15.17 -11.52
N LYS A 36 -10.72 -14.87 -12.00
CA LYS A 36 -9.76 -14.02 -11.29
C LYS A 36 -10.30 -12.61 -11.07
N PHE A 37 -10.99 -12.05 -12.06
CA PHE A 37 -11.63 -10.74 -11.94
C PHE A 37 -12.78 -10.76 -10.94
N ALA A 38 -13.69 -11.74 -11.04
CA ALA A 38 -14.80 -11.91 -10.11
C ALA A 38 -14.32 -12.11 -8.66
N GLN A 39 -13.31 -12.96 -8.45
CA GLN A 39 -12.70 -13.16 -7.13
C GLN A 39 -12.02 -11.88 -6.62
N LYS A 40 -11.29 -11.15 -7.47
CA LYS A 40 -10.66 -9.87 -7.10
C LYS A 40 -11.70 -8.84 -6.65
N MET A 41 -12.82 -8.73 -7.36
CA MET A 41 -13.91 -7.82 -7.01
C MET A 41 -14.57 -8.22 -5.68
N LEU A 42 -14.89 -9.51 -5.51
CA LEU A 42 -15.45 -10.04 -4.28
C LEU A 42 -14.51 -9.88 -3.07
N GLN A 43 -13.21 -10.09 -3.26
CA GLN A 43 -12.23 -9.84 -2.19
C GLN A 43 -12.10 -8.36 -1.86
N LYS A 44 -12.14 -7.46 -2.85
CA LYS A 44 -12.07 -6.01 -2.64
C LYS A 44 -13.25 -5.52 -1.80
N THR A 45 -14.48 -5.97 -2.11
CA THR A 45 -15.67 -5.59 -1.34
C THR A 45 -15.65 -6.18 0.07
N ARG A 46 -15.27 -7.46 0.22
CA ARG A 46 -15.12 -8.09 1.54
C ARG A 46 -14.07 -7.37 2.41
N ARG A 47 -12.88 -7.08 1.88
CA ARG A 47 -11.82 -6.37 2.60
C ARG A 47 -12.25 -4.98 3.04
N LYS A 48 -12.92 -4.22 2.16
CA LYS A 48 -13.45 -2.90 2.49
C LYS A 48 -14.42 -2.96 3.67
N ARG A 49 -15.39 -3.89 3.63
CA ARG A 49 -16.36 -4.08 4.72
C ARG A 49 -15.69 -4.47 6.04
N ILE A 50 -14.73 -5.40 6.02
CA ILE A 50 -14.02 -5.85 7.22
C ILE A 50 -13.23 -4.69 7.84
N CYS A 51 -12.50 -3.94 7.01
CA CYS A 51 -11.70 -2.79 7.45
C CYS A 51 -12.59 -1.70 8.06
N GLU A 52 -13.65 -1.29 7.37
CA GLU A 52 -14.60 -0.29 7.87
C GLU A 52 -15.24 -0.71 9.20
N LYS A 53 -15.64 -1.99 9.32
CA LYS A 53 -16.20 -2.55 10.56
C LYS A 53 -15.17 -2.53 11.71
N ALA A 54 -13.93 -2.95 11.45
CA ALA A 54 -12.87 -2.98 12.44
C ALA A 54 -12.56 -1.57 12.98
N ASN A 55 -12.38 -0.58 12.09
CA ASN A 55 -12.07 0.79 12.48
C ASN A 55 -13.19 1.42 13.32
N ARG A 56 -14.45 1.21 12.90
CA ARG A 56 -15.62 1.70 13.65
C ARG A 56 -15.71 1.05 15.03
N GLN A 57 -15.40 -0.24 15.13
CA GLN A 57 -15.44 -0.95 16.40
C GLN A 57 -14.36 -0.45 17.36
N MET A 58 -13.11 -0.31 16.89
CA MET A 58 -12.00 0.20 17.71
C MET A 58 -12.30 1.58 18.30
N TYR A 59 -12.77 2.51 17.47
CA TYR A 59 -13.13 3.86 17.93
C TYR A 59 -14.26 3.83 18.98
N ARG A 60 -15.29 3.00 18.76
CA ARG A 60 -16.40 2.86 19.71
C ARG A 60 -15.94 2.25 21.04
N THR A 61 -15.09 1.24 21.00
CA THR A 61 -14.59 0.59 22.21
C THR A 61 -13.75 1.54 23.05
N GLU A 62 -12.86 2.34 22.45
CA GLU A 62 -12.08 3.33 23.19
C GLU A 62 -12.97 4.36 23.89
N ILE A 63 -14.01 4.86 23.21
CA ILE A 63 -14.97 5.80 23.82
C ILE A 63 -15.75 5.13 24.96
N GLN A 64 -16.20 3.89 24.77
CA GLN A 64 -16.94 3.16 25.79
C GLN A 64 -16.09 2.91 27.04
N LEU A 65 -14.83 2.50 26.87
CA LEU A 65 -13.88 2.34 27.96
C LEU A 65 -13.65 3.66 28.69
N ALA A 66 -13.37 4.74 27.96
CA ALA A 66 -13.16 6.06 28.55
C ALA A 66 -14.38 6.55 29.34
N ARG A 67 -15.61 6.32 28.84
CA ARG A 67 -16.85 6.67 29.54
C ARG A 67 -17.10 5.81 30.78
N GLY A 68 -16.86 4.51 30.68
CA GLY A 68 -17.03 3.59 31.82
C GLY A 68 -16.09 3.93 32.96
N VAL A 69 -14.82 4.19 32.66
CA VAL A 69 -13.79 4.57 33.64
C VAL A 69 -14.11 5.93 34.28
N ARG A 70 -14.54 6.92 33.48
CA ARG A 70 -15.02 8.22 34.02
C ARG A 70 -16.23 8.08 34.94
N LYS A 71 -17.18 7.20 34.61
CA LYS A 71 -18.35 6.92 35.46
C LYS A 71 -17.94 6.33 36.81
N ALA A 72 -16.86 5.54 36.85
CA ALA A 72 -16.29 5.00 38.07
C ALA A 72 -15.41 6.01 38.85
N GLY A 73 -15.30 7.26 38.42
CA GLY A 73 -14.47 8.29 39.05
C GLY A 73 -12.96 8.16 38.77
N ASN A 74 -12.56 7.25 37.88
CA ASN A 74 -11.16 7.00 37.53
C ASN A 74 -10.76 7.70 36.21
N PHE A 75 -9.45 7.71 35.92
CA PHE A 75 -8.90 8.27 34.68
C PHE A 75 -8.55 7.16 33.66
N TYR A 76 -8.96 7.37 32.40
CA TYR A 76 -8.59 6.48 31.30
C TYR A 76 -7.37 7.03 30.56
N VAL A 77 -6.31 6.23 30.49
CA VAL A 77 -5.10 6.54 29.71
C VAL A 77 -5.16 5.71 28.41
N PRO A 78 -5.23 6.34 27.23
CA PRO A 78 -5.23 5.61 25.97
C PRO A 78 -3.87 4.98 25.69
N ALA A 79 -3.86 3.92 24.87
CA ALA A 79 -2.63 3.27 24.46
C ALA A 79 -1.75 4.22 23.63
N GLU A 80 -0.43 4.13 23.82
CA GLU A 80 0.52 4.92 23.04
C GLU A 80 0.45 4.53 21.55
N PRO A 81 0.47 5.52 20.64
CA PRO A 81 0.45 5.27 19.21
C PRO A 81 1.73 4.56 18.73
N THR A 82 1.58 3.59 17.83
CA THR A 82 2.70 2.73 17.37
C THR A 82 3.30 3.14 16.02
N LEU A 83 2.67 4.07 15.30
CA LEU A 83 3.04 4.47 13.94
C LEU A 83 3.15 5.98 13.84
N VAL A 84 4.22 6.46 13.20
CA VAL A 84 4.45 7.87 12.93
C VAL A 84 4.66 8.08 11.43
N PHE A 85 4.18 9.21 10.92
CA PHE A 85 4.57 9.72 9.61
C PHE A 85 5.60 10.83 9.80
N VAL A 86 6.72 10.71 9.10
CA VAL A 86 7.86 11.63 9.20
C VAL A 86 8.10 12.25 7.84
N ILE A 87 8.27 13.57 7.80
CA ILE A 87 8.54 14.36 6.58
C ILE A 87 9.83 15.15 6.79
N ARG A 88 10.70 15.18 5.79
CA ARG A 88 11.88 16.03 5.81
C ARG A 88 11.54 17.48 5.45
N ILE A 89 11.92 18.43 6.31
CA ILE A 89 11.63 19.87 6.13
C ILE A 89 12.86 20.70 5.72
N ARG A 90 14.08 20.24 6.04
CA ARG A 90 15.34 20.96 5.74
C ARG A 90 16.19 20.27 4.68
N GLY A 91 16.98 21.06 3.95
CA GLY A 91 17.95 20.61 2.94
C GLY A 91 19.17 19.86 3.51
N ILE A 92 20.17 19.59 2.66
CA ILE A 92 21.40 18.85 3.03
C ILE A 92 22.54 19.76 3.52
N ASN A 93 22.42 21.07 3.33
CA ASN A 93 23.48 22.03 3.63
C ASN A 93 23.61 22.24 5.14
N GLY A 94 24.85 22.22 5.66
CA GLY A 94 25.11 22.45 7.08
C GLY A 94 24.63 21.34 8.02
N VAL A 95 24.34 20.14 7.50
CA VAL A 95 23.87 19.01 8.30
C VAL A 95 25.05 18.22 8.86
N SER A 96 25.09 18.00 10.18
CA SER A 96 26.15 17.21 10.80
C SER A 96 26.19 15.77 10.26
N PRO A 97 27.36 15.12 10.17
CA PRO A 97 27.49 13.76 9.63
C PRO A 97 26.57 12.73 10.32
N LYS A 98 26.39 12.87 11.64
CA LYS A 98 25.51 12.01 12.44
C LYS A 98 24.04 12.16 12.01
N VAL A 99 23.54 13.39 11.91
CA VAL A 99 22.16 13.67 11.45
C VAL A 99 21.98 13.21 10.01
N ARG A 100 22.95 13.48 9.13
CA ARG A 100 22.95 13.04 7.73
C ARG A 100 22.81 11.52 7.63
N LYS A 101 23.53 10.76 8.45
CA LYS A 101 23.46 9.30 8.45
C LYS A 101 22.09 8.79 8.92
N VAL A 102 21.52 9.38 9.96
CA VAL A 102 20.18 9.00 10.45
C VAL A 102 19.09 9.30 9.40
N LEU A 103 19.15 10.46 8.73
CA LEU A 103 18.24 10.78 7.62
C LEU A 103 18.36 9.78 6.46
N GLN A 104 19.58 9.31 6.16
CA GLN A 104 19.79 8.26 5.15
C GLN A 104 19.17 6.91 5.57
N LEU A 105 19.30 6.52 6.85
CA LEU A 105 18.69 5.29 7.37
C LEU A 105 17.16 5.35 7.29
N LEU A 106 16.57 6.52 7.54
CA LEU A 106 15.13 6.77 7.38
C LEU A 106 14.71 6.97 5.91
N ARG A 107 15.65 6.86 4.96
CA ARG A 107 15.46 7.02 3.51
C ARG A 107 15.06 8.44 3.06
N PHE A 108 15.38 9.47 3.85
CA PHE A 108 15.16 10.88 3.50
C PHE A 108 16.30 11.48 2.68
N ARG A 109 16.30 11.23 1.37
CA ARG A 109 17.32 11.77 0.45
C ARG A 109 17.03 13.22 0.00
N GLN A 110 15.76 13.55 -0.24
CA GLN A 110 15.32 14.85 -0.72
C GLN A 110 14.39 15.53 0.32
N ILE A 111 14.21 16.85 0.17
CA ILE A 111 13.26 17.64 0.97
C ILE A 111 11.83 17.20 0.61
N PHE A 112 10.91 17.28 1.57
CA PHE A 112 9.51 16.87 1.44
C PHE A 112 9.26 15.38 1.16
N ASN A 113 10.29 14.55 1.23
CA ASN A 113 10.10 13.10 1.28
C ASN A 113 9.44 12.71 2.60
N GLY A 114 8.44 11.84 2.52
CA GLY A 114 7.70 11.30 3.66
C GLY A 114 7.90 9.78 3.79
N THR A 115 8.08 9.28 5.01
CA THR A 115 8.09 7.83 5.28
C THR A 115 7.31 7.49 6.55
N PHE A 116 6.69 6.31 6.54
CA PHE A 116 6.08 5.72 7.73
C PHE A 116 7.13 4.99 8.56
N VAL A 117 7.18 5.29 9.85
CA VAL A 117 8.14 4.72 10.80
C VAL A 117 7.39 4.04 11.95
N LYS A 118 7.71 2.77 12.21
CA LYS A 118 7.21 2.07 13.39
C LYS A 118 7.91 2.62 14.63
N LEU A 119 7.14 3.03 15.62
CA LEU A 119 7.68 3.50 16.88
C LEU A 119 8.16 2.35 17.74
N ASN A 120 9.40 2.49 18.19
CA ASN A 120 10.04 1.73 19.23
C ASN A 120 11.04 2.65 19.94
N LYS A 121 11.65 2.21 21.04
CA LYS A 121 12.60 3.03 21.81
C LYS A 121 13.77 3.55 20.96
N ALA A 122 14.27 2.75 20.01
CA ALA A 122 15.36 3.14 19.13
C ALA A 122 14.92 4.16 18.07
N SER A 123 13.76 3.98 17.45
CA SER A 123 13.15 4.90 16.48
C SER A 123 12.97 6.27 17.10
N VAL A 124 12.45 6.34 18.34
CA VAL A 124 12.26 7.60 19.06
C VAL A 124 13.59 8.32 19.27
N ASN A 125 14.63 7.60 19.70
CA ASN A 125 15.97 8.19 19.87
C ASN A 125 16.56 8.68 18.53
N MET A 126 16.35 7.96 17.44
CA MET A 126 16.74 8.40 16.09
C MET A 126 16.01 9.68 15.70
N LEU A 127 14.68 9.74 15.90
CA LEU A 127 13.86 10.91 15.58
C LEU A 127 14.28 12.13 16.39
N ARG A 128 14.61 11.97 17.68
CA ARG A 128 15.15 13.06 18.53
C ARG A 128 16.45 13.65 17.97
N ILE A 129 17.35 12.82 17.44
CA ILE A 129 18.62 13.30 16.85
C ILE A 129 18.35 14.18 15.61
N VAL A 130 17.36 13.81 14.78
CA VAL A 130 17.08 14.50 13.53
C VAL A 130 15.96 15.53 13.64
N GLU A 131 15.38 15.73 14.83
CA GLU A 131 14.20 16.55 15.10
C GLU A 131 14.24 17.94 14.44
N PRO A 132 15.37 18.70 14.42
CA PRO A 132 15.41 20.00 13.77
C PRO A 132 15.25 19.97 12.23
N HIS A 133 15.38 18.80 11.60
CA HIS A 133 15.40 18.62 10.14
C HIS A 133 14.14 17.91 9.61
N ILE A 134 13.30 17.41 10.52
CA ILE A 134 12.09 16.66 10.20
C ILE A 134 10.88 17.26 10.90
N ALA A 135 9.70 17.08 10.31
CA ALA A 135 8.43 17.23 11.00
C ALA A 135 7.78 15.86 11.06
N TRP A 136 7.24 15.47 12.22
CA TRP A 136 6.63 14.16 12.37
C TRP A 136 5.44 14.18 13.33
N GLY A 137 4.54 13.22 13.14
CA GLY A 137 3.35 13.08 13.97
C GLY A 137 2.59 11.79 13.69
N TYR A 138 1.51 11.58 14.45
CA TYR A 138 0.67 10.40 14.34
C TYR A 138 -0.34 10.57 13.19
N PRO A 139 -0.28 9.76 12.13
CA PRO A 139 -1.20 9.89 11.01
C PRO A 139 -2.57 9.31 11.37
N ASN A 140 -3.63 9.94 10.88
CA ASN A 140 -4.98 9.36 10.90
C ASN A 140 -5.14 8.36 9.73
N LEU A 141 -6.02 7.38 9.88
CA LEU A 141 -6.37 6.42 8.84
C LEU A 141 -6.73 7.09 7.50
N LYS A 142 -7.46 8.22 7.56
CA LYS A 142 -7.79 9.00 6.35
C LYS A 142 -6.52 9.48 5.64
N SER A 143 -5.59 10.08 6.39
CA SER A 143 -4.31 10.58 5.86
C SER A 143 -3.45 9.44 5.29
N VAL A 144 -3.41 8.28 5.95
CA VAL A 144 -2.69 7.10 5.42
C VAL A 144 -3.28 6.64 4.09
N ASN A 145 -4.61 6.54 3.99
CA ASN A 145 -5.27 6.13 2.76
C ASN A 145 -5.04 7.14 1.63
N GLU A 146 -5.14 8.43 1.91
CA GLU A 146 -4.88 9.48 0.93
C GLU A 146 -3.42 9.44 0.45
N LEU A 147 -2.45 9.22 1.33
CA LEU A 147 -1.03 9.12 0.93
C LEU A 147 -0.71 7.89 0.07
N ILE A 148 -1.45 6.79 0.21
CA ILE A 148 -1.20 5.54 -0.53
C ILE A 148 -1.95 5.51 -1.86
N TYR A 149 -3.16 6.09 -1.91
CA TYR A 149 -4.05 5.98 -3.07
C TYR A 149 -4.14 7.22 -3.95
N LYS A 150 -3.65 8.37 -3.47
CA LYS A 150 -3.49 9.56 -4.31
C LYS A 150 -2.37 9.36 -5.31
#